data_AF-A0A7E6DU76-F1
#
_entry.id   AF-A0A7E6DU76-F1
#
_cell.length_a   1.000
_cell.length_b   1.000
_cell.length_c   1.000
_cell.angle_alpha   90.00
_cell.angle_beta   90.00
_cell.angle_gamma   90.00
#
_symmetry.space_group_name_H-M   'P 1'
#
loop_
_entity.id
_entity.type
_entity.pdbx_description
1 polymer ?
#
loop_
_entity_poly.entity_id
_entity_poly.type
_entity_poly.pdbx_seq_one_letter_code
_entity_poly.pdbx_strand_id
1 'polypeptide(L)'
;MWYVSTRGMAPRVDFEGALFSGYAPDGGLFMPEKLPQLDRETLCRWSALSYPSLVMELCALFIGPELIPRDDLNDLIHQGFSRFRHREVVHLSRLRNGLNVLELWHGATYAFKDLSLCCTAQLLQYFLEKRKKHVTVVVGTSGDTGSAAIESVQGAKNVDIIVLLPKGHCTKIQELQMTTVWKENVRVFAVEGNSDELDKPIKAVFEDVAFVKKHNLMSLNSINWSRVLVQMAHHFFAYFQCVPSLDVHPLPPVEVVVPTGAAGNLAAGCIAQRMGLPIRLVTAVNCNDIIHRTVQHGDFSLSETIKPTLASAMDIQVPYNMERIFWLLSDCNSQVTRALMEQFERTQSVHLPKELQSKHSQVLSGPSLCSQVPRSCPDCWADPRNSLRDLSPGEKGDTLYPNEEE
;
A
#
# COMPACT_ATOMS: atom_id res chain seq x y z
N MET A 1 -15.02 14.39 -8.13
CA MET A 1 -13.58 14.27 -8.48
C MET A 1 -13.44 13.32 -9.66
N TRP A 2 -12.60 13.62 -10.66
CA TRP A 2 -12.31 12.72 -11.79
C TRP A 2 -10.92 12.08 -11.64
N TYR A 3 -10.77 10.89 -12.22
CA TYR A 3 -9.56 10.09 -12.23
C TYR A 3 -9.12 9.83 -13.67
N VAL A 4 -7.81 9.93 -13.91
CA VAL A 4 -7.18 9.74 -15.20
C VAL A 4 -6.12 8.64 -15.11
N SER A 5 -5.84 7.99 -16.23
CA SER A 5 -4.73 7.05 -16.32
C SER A 5 -3.39 7.80 -16.34
N THR A 6 -2.40 7.27 -15.63
CA THR A 6 -1.00 7.68 -15.71
C THR A 6 -0.41 7.60 -17.12
N ARG A 7 -1.02 6.85 -18.05
CA ARG A 7 -0.60 6.74 -19.46
C ARG A 7 -1.44 7.57 -20.43
N GLY A 8 -2.56 8.14 -19.94
CA GLY A 8 -3.32 9.20 -20.60
C GLY A 8 -4.10 8.78 -21.86
N MET A 9 -4.25 7.48 -22.13
CA MET A 9 -5.00 6.95 -23.28
C MET A 9 -6.35 6.34 -22.88
N ALA A 10 -6.60 6.15 -21.58
CA ALA A 10 -7.90 5.72 -21.06
C ALA A 10 -8.87 6.91 -20.85
N PRO A 11 -10.19 6.67 -21.03
CA PRO A 11 -11.21 7.62 -20.59
C PRO A 11 -11.09 7.92 -19.10
N ARG A 12 -11.39 9.17 -18.70
CA ARG A 12 -11.50 9.50 -17.28
C ARG A 12 -12.68 8.78 -16.64
N VAL A 13 -12.54 8.44 -15.36
CA VAL A 13 -13.56 7.77 -14.56
C VAL A 13 -13.80 8.52 -13.25
N ASP A 14 -14.95 8.34 -12.63
CA ASP A 14 -15.19 8.82 -11.27
C ASP A 14 -14.55 7.88 -10.22
N PHE A 15 -14.80 8.11 -8.94
CA PHE A 15 -14.24 7.25 -7.89
C PHE A 15 -14.76 5.81 -7.96
N GLU A 16 -16.04 5.60 -8.27
CA GLU A 16 -16.62 4.26 -8.42
C GLU A 16 -15.88 3.51 -9.54
N GLY A 17 -15.69 4.14 -10.71
CA GLY A 17 -14.93 3.56 -11.80
C GLY A 17 -13.48 3.24 -11.43
N ALA A 18 -12.78 4.13 -10.73
CA ALA A 18 -11.41 3.88 -10.28
C ALA A 18 -11.32 2.76 -9.21
N LEU A 19 -12.32 2.65 -8.32
CA LEU A 19 -12.41 1.63 -7.28
C LEU A 19 -12.62 0.22 -7.86
N PHE A 20 -13.51 0.09 -8.85
CA PHE A 20 -13.78 -1.19 -9.52
C PHE A 20 -12.72 -1.58 -10.56
N SER A 21 -11.77 -0.70 -10.84
CA SER A 21 -10.69 -0.97 -11.80
C SER A 21 -9.46 -1.58 -11.11
N GLY A 22 -8.78 -2.48 -11.83
CA GLY A 22 -7.40 -2.85 -11.52
C GLY A 22 -6.44 -1.88 -12.21
N TYR A 23 -6.13 -2.20 -13.47
CA TYR A 23 -5.46 -1.29 -14.40
C TYR A 23 -6.48 -0.48 -15.20
N ALA A 24 -6.07 0.69 -15.66
CA ALA A 24 -6.82 1.41 -16.69
C ALA A 24 -6.75 0.63 -18.02
N PRO A 25 -7.71 0.83 -18.95
CA PRO A 25 -7.72 0.13 -20.25
C PRO A 25 -6.46 0.28 -21.10
N ASP A 26 -5.63 1.29 -20.84
CA ASP A 26 -4.35 1.53 -21.51
C ASP A 26 -3.14 0.91 -20.76
N GLY A 27 -3.40 0.06 -19.76
CA GLY A 27 -2.39 -0.57 -18.90
C GLY A 27 -1.85 0.34 -17.80
N GLY A 28 -2.28 1.61 -17.73
CA GLY A 28 -1.85 2.55 -16.71
C GLY A 28 -2.55 2.37 -15.36
N LEU A 29 -2.22 3.23 -14.42
CA LEU A 29 -2.82 3.29 -13.09
C LEU A 29 -3.69 4.54 -12.95
N PHE A 30 -4.82 4.43 -12.25
CA PHE A 30 -5.65 5.61 -11.98
C PHE A 30 -5.03 6.50 -10.91
N MET A 31 -5.06 7.80 -11.18
CA MET A 31 -4.69 8.91 -10.30
C MET A 31 -5.75 10.02 -10.41
N PRO A 32 -6.00 10.81 -9.36
CA PRO A 32 -6.90 11.96 -9.44
C PRO A 32 -6.38 12.98 -10.45
N GLU A 33 -7.28 13.57 -11.24
CA GLU A 33 -6.95 14.58 -12.26
C GLU A 33 -6.27 15.81 -11.64
N LYS A 34 -6.59 16.12 -10.39
CA LYS A 34 -5.96 17.18 -9.59
C LYS A 34 -5.77 16.72 -8.15
N LEU A 35 -4.58 16.96 -7.60
CA LEU A 35 -4.32 16.78 -6.17
C LEU A 35 -4.82 17.98 -5.36
N PRO A 36 -5.70 17.78 -4.36
CA PRO A 36 -6.06 18.81 -3.41
C PRO A 36 -4.82 19.37 -2.71
N GLN A 37 -4.74 20.69 -2.56
CA GLN A 37 -3.69 21.34 -1.78
C GLN A 37 -4.25 21.68 -0.40
N LEU A 38 -3.55 21.26 0.65
CA LEU A 38 -3.96 21.50 2.03
C LEU A 38 -3.22 22.73 2.57
N ASP A 39 -3.98 23.67 3.10
CA ASP A 39 -3.42 24.80 3.81
C ASP A 39 -3.05 24.44 5.25
N ARG A 40 -2.31 25.35 5.88
CA ARG A 40 -1.88 25.20 7.27
C ARG A 40 -3.06 25.07 8.22
N GLU A 41 -4.12 25.84 8.03
CA GLU A 41 -5.30 25.80 8.89
C GLU A 41 -5.94 24.41 8.89
N THR A 42 -6.04 23.79 7.71
CA THR A 42 -6.51 22.41 7.57
C THR A 42 -5.59 21.43 8.27
N LEU A 43 -4.27 21.53 8.09
CA LEU A 43 -3.31 20.66 8.79
C LEU A 43 -3.41 20.81 10.32
N CYS A 44 -3.52 22.04 10.83
CA CYS A 44 -3.72 22.31 12.25
C CYS A 44 -5.01 21.66 12.77
N ARG A 45 -6.13 21.86 12.09
CA ARG A 45 -7.42 21.25 12.45
C ARG A 45 -7.35 19.72 12.44
N TRP A 46 -6.69 19.15 11.43
CA TRP A 46 -6.60 17.70 11.26
C TRP A 46 -5.64 17.02 12.24
N SER A 47 -4.71 17.77 12.82
CA SER A 47 -3.78 17.24 13.83
C SER A 47 -4.46 16.74 15.11
N ALA A 48 -5.66 17.23 15.41
CA ALA A 48 -6.46 16.81 16.56
C ALA A 48 -7.39 15.63 16.27
N LEU A 49 -7.43 15.14 15.01
CA LEU A 49 -8.34 14.07 14.62
C LEU A 49 -7.81 12.69 15.04
N SER A 50 -8.74 11.81 15.38
CA SER A 50 -8.44 10.37 15.44
C SER A 50 -8.04 9.84 14.07
N TYR A 51 -7.32 8.72 14.02
CA TYR A 51 -6.92 8.12 12.75
C TYR A 51 -8.12 7.81 11.82
N PRO A 52 -9.22 7.17 12.28
CA PRO A 52 -10.43 7.02 11.45
C PRO A 52 -11.00 8.32 10.91
N SER A 53 -11.09 9.36 11.76
CA SER A 53 -11.59 10.67 11.35
C SER A 53 -10.68 11.32 10.29
N LEU A 54 -9.36 11.18 10.44
CA LEU A 54 -8.39 11.66 9.45
C LEU A 54 -8.52 10.92 8.12
N VAL A 55 -8.71 9.59 8.15
CA VAL A 55 -9.00 8.79 6.95
C VAL A 55 -10.28 9.28 6.28
N MET A 56 -11.33 9.55 7.05
CA MET A 56 -12.59 10.09 6.51
C MET A 56 -12.38 11.45 5.82
N GLU A 57 -11.70 12.39 6.45
CA GLU A 57 -11.46 13.72 5.87
C GLU A 57 -10.61 13.65 4.60
N LEU A 58 -9.57 12.79 4.58
CA LEU A 58 -8.80 12.54 3.38
C LEU A 58 -9.67 11.92 2.29
N CYS A 59 -10.43 10.86 2.57
CA CYS A 59 -11.32 10.23 1.61
C CYS A 59 -12.34 11.21 1.03
N ALA A 60 -12.91 12.11 1.84
CA ALA A 60 -13.88 13.11 1.40
C ALA A 60 -13.33 14.13 0.38
N LEU A 61 -12.01 14.31 0.29
CA LEU A 61 -11.40 15.14 -0.75
C LEU A 61 -11.39 14.47 -2.13
N PHE A 62 -11.41 13.14 -2.15
CA PHE A 62 -11.24 12.32 -3.35
C PHE A 62 -12.54 11.62 -3.77
N ILE A 63 -13.50 11.52 -2.86
CA ILE A 63 -14.82 10.92 -3.07
C ILE A 63 -15.86 12.02 -2.94
N GLY A 64 -16.51 12.36 -4.06
CA GLY A 64 -17.53 13.40 -4.05
C GLY A 64 -18.80 12.96 -3.31
N PRO A 65 -19.49 13.88 -2.61
CA PRO A 65 -20.72 13.57 -1.86
C PRO A 65 -21.86 13.05 -2.73
N GLU A 66 -21.81 13.30 -4.05
CA GLU A 66 -22.74 12.76 -5.04
C GLU A 66 -22.60 11.23 -5.22
N LEU A 67 -21.43 10.66 -4.92
CA LEU A 67 -21.18 9.22 -5.00
C LEU A 67 -21.47 8.55 -3.66
N ILE A 68 -20.88 9.09 -2.59
CA ILE A 68 -21.03 8.62 -1.21
C ILE A 68 -21.29 9.84 -0.32
N PRO A 69 -22.52 10.01 0.22
CA PRO A 69 -22.80 11.04 1.22
C PRO A 69 -21.79 10.99 2.38
N ARG A 70 -21.51 12.14 2.99
CA ARG A 70 -20.48 12.24 4.03
C ARG A 70 -20.76 11.34 5.24
N ASP A 71 -22.01 11.23 5.66
CA ASP A 71 -22.41 10.38 6.79
C ASP A 71 -22.19 8.89 6.45
N ASP A 72 -22.61 8.47 5.26
CA ASP A 72 -22.34 7.11 4.77
C ASP A 72 -20.83 6.84 4.69
N LEU A 73 -20.03 7.78 4.16
CA LEU A 73 -18.58 7.64 4.08
C LEU A 73 -17.96 7.50 5.48
N ASN A 74 -18.40 8.31 6.45
CA ASN A 74 -17.96 8.21 7.83
C ASN A 74 -18.23 6.81 8.40
N ASP A 75 -19.45 6.31 8.23
CA ASP A 75 -19.84 5.00 8.73
C ASP A 75 -19.03 3.87 8.08
N LEU A 76 -18.79 3.94 6.76
CA LEU A 76 -17.97 2.97 6.04
C LEU A 76 -16.52 2.94 6.54
N ILE A 77 -15.91 4.11 6.81
CA ILE A 77 -14.55 4.18 7.35
C ILE A 77 -14.51 3.61 8.78
N HIS A 78 -15.48 3.95 9.63
CA HIS A 78 -15.55 3.39 10.98
C HIS A 78 -15.77 1.87 10.98
N GLN A 79 -16.62 1.36 10.08
CA GLN A 79 -16.81 -0.08 9.89
C GLN A 79 -15.52 -0.76 9.41
N GLY A 80 -14.77 -0.12 8.51
CA GLY A 80 -13.47 -0.62 8.03
C GLY A 80 -12.46 -0.84 9.17
N PHE A 81 -12.50 -0.01 10.21
CA PHE A 81 -11.60 -0.15 11.37
C PHE A 81 -12.19 -0.93 12.56
N SER A 82 -13.42 -1.43 12.46
CA SER A 82 -14.12 -2.09 13.58
C SER A 82 -13.45 -3.36 14.13
N ARG A 83 -12.63 -4.03 13.32
CA ARG A 83 -11.92 -5.28 13.68
C ARG A 83 -10.46 -5.05 14.12
N PHE A 84 -10.06 -3.80 14.33
CA PHE A 84 -8.74 -3.47 14.87
C PHE A 84 -8.75 -3.64 16.38
N ARG A 85 -7.70 -4.28 16.90
CA ARG A 85 -7.58 -4.58 18.35
C ARG A 85 -7.15 -3.36 19.16
N HIS A 86 -6.40 -2.47 18.53
CA HIS A 86 -5.97 -1.22 19.14
C HIS A 86 -7.02 -0.13 18.90
N ARG A 87 -7.46 0.55 19.97
CA ARG A 87 -8.51 1.58 19.90
C ARG A 87 -8.16 2.72 18.96
N GLU A 88 -6.87 3.08 18.88
CA GLU A 88 -6.39 4.16 18.01
C GLU A 88 -6.16 3.71 16.56
N VAL A 89 -6.36 2.42 16.24
CA VAL A 89 -6.08 1.76 14.93
C VAL A 89 -4.59 1.69 14.60
N VAL A 90 -3.86 2.78 14.76
CA VAL A 90 -2.41 2.93 14.63
C VAL A 90 -1.83 3.58 15.87
N HIS A 91 -0.59 3.24 16.21
CA HIS A 91 0.09 3.75 17.39
C HIS A 91 1.50 4.26 17.03
N LEU A 92 1.99 5.32 17.67
CA LEU A 92 3.36 5.80 17.47
C LEU A 92 4.22 5.47 18.69
N SER A 93 5.00 4.42 18.58
CA SER A 93 5.97 4.00 19.59
C SER A 93 7.22 4.88 19.52
N ARG A 94 7.50 5.61 20.59
CA ARG A 94 8.66 6.51 20.67
C ARG A 94 9.88 5.75 21.18
N LEU A 95 10.92 5.66 20.36
CA LEU A 95 12.21 5.09 20.72
C LEU A 95 13.21 6.21 21.07
N ARG A 96 14.49 5.86 21.21
CA ARG A 96 15.54 6.83 21.57
C ARG A 96 15.93 7.74 20.42
N ASN A 97 16.50 8.89 20.77
CA ASN A 97 17.14 9.82 19.84
C ASN A 97 16.21 10.33 18.73
N GLY A 98 14.91 10.44 19.02
CA GLY A 98 13.91 10.90 18.05
C GLY A 98 13.49 9.86 17.02
N LEU A 99 13.97 8.61 17.12
CA LEU A 99 13.47 7.51 16.32
C LEU A 99 12.08 7.12 16.82
N ASN A 100 11.10 7.06 15.92
CA ASN A 100 9.74 6.62 16.24
C ASN A 100 9.35 5.49 15.29
N VAL A 101 8.58 4.53 15.80
CA VAL A 101 8.00 3.43 15.02
C VAL A 101 6.50 3.61 14.98
N LEU A 102 5.97 3.80 13.79
CA LEU A 102 4.53 3.83 13.57
C LEU A 102 4.02 2.40 13.41
N GLU A 103 3.29 1.93 14.41
CA GLU A 103 2.71 0.61 14.47
C GLU A 103 1.46 0.55 13.58
N LEU A 104 1.57 -0.19 12.47
CA LEU A 104 0.52 -0.32 11.45
C LEU A 104 -0.13 -1.71 11.46
N TRP A 105 0.14 -2.55 12.45
CA TRP A 105 -0.19 -3.98 12.45
C TRP A 105 -1.27 -4.39 13.45
N HIS A 106 -2.10 -3.46 13.92
CA HIS A 106 -3.15 -3.79 14.91
C HIS A 106 -4.45 -4.32 14.30
N GLY A 107 -4.47 -4.51 12.98
CA GLY A 107 -5.56 -5.19 12.27
C GLY A 107 -5.54 -6.70 12.50
N ALA A 108 -6.55 -7.39 11.97
CA ALA A 108 -6.77 -8.81 12.23
C ALA A 108 -5.70 -9.73 11.61
N THR A 109 -4.98 -9.26 10.59
CA THR A 109 -3.91 -10.04 9.93
C THR A 109 -2.51 -9.63 10.35
N TYR A 110 -2.40 -8.68 11.28
CA TYR A 110 -1.13 -8.18 11.80
C TYR A 110 -0.22 -7.54 10.74
N ALA A 111 -0.83 -6.94 9.71
CA ALA A 111 -0.10 -6.26 8.64
C ALA A 111 -0.74 -4.91 8.29
N PHE A 112 0.09 -3.95 7.87
CA PHE A 112 -0.37 -2.61 7.46
C PHE A 112 -1.38 -2.60 6.31
N LYS A 113 -1.48 -3.72 5.58
CA LYS A 113 -2.40 -3.87 4.46
C LYS A 113 -3.85 -3.90 4.92
N ASP A 114 -4.11 -4.28 6.18
CA ASP A 114 -5.45 -4.24 6.79
C ASP A 114 -6.03 -2.82 6.75
N LEU A 115 -5.20 -1.80 7.02
CA LEU A 115 -5.65 -0.40 7.10
C LEU A 115 -6.38 0.03 5.83
N SER A 116 -5.82 -0.31 4.68
CA SER A 116 -6.41 0.09 3.41
C SER A 116 -7.41 -0.91 2.86
N LEU A 117 -7.15 -2.23 2.99
CA LEU A 117 -8.05 -3.25 2.43
C LEU A 117 -9.39 -3.29 3.15
N CYS A 118 -9.44 -3.14 4.47
CA CYS A 118 -10.71 -3.12 5.19
C CYS A 118 -11.58 -1.92 4.77
N CYS A 119 -11.00 -0.73 4.63
CA CYS A 119 -11.71 0.46 4.12
C CYS A 119 -12.12 0.30 2.66
N THR A 120 -11.23 -0.19 1.78
CA THR A 120 -11.55 -0.46 0.37
C THR A 120 -12.70 -1.46 0.23
N ALA A 121 -12.75 -2.50 1.06
CA ALA A 121 -13.83 -3.47 1.04
C ALA A 121 -15.18 -2.84 1.44
N GLN A 122 -15.22 -1.96 2.46
CA GLN A 122 -16.47 -1.25 2.81
C GLN A 122 -16.95 -0.35 1.67
N LEU A 123 -16.05 0.41 1.05
CA LEU A 123 -16.37 1.25 -0.10
C LEU A 123 -16.89 0.41 -1.28
N LEU A 124 -16.30 -0.76 -1.51
CA LEU A 124 -16.73 -1.71 -2.53
C LEU A 124 -18.14 -2.25 -2.24
N GLN A 125 -18.38 -2.69 -1.00
CA GLN A 125 -19.67 -3.20 -0.54
C GLN A 125 -20.78 -2.20 -0.75
N TYR A 126 -20.56 -0.94 -0.36
CA TYR A 126 -21.54 0.14 -0.54
C TYR A 126 -22.05 0.24 -2.00
N PHE A 127 -21.14 0.25 -2.98
CA PHE A 127 -21.54 0.31 -4.38
C PHE A 127 -22.15 -1.00 -4.88
N LEU A 128 -21.60 -2.15 -4.49
CA LEU A 128 -22.14 -3.45 -4.90
C LEU A 128 -23.58 -3.66 -4.41
N GLU A 129 -23.87 -3.28 -3.17
CA GLU A 129 -25.21 -3.35 -2.58
C GLU A 129 -26.17 -2.39 -3.28
N LYS A 130 -25.76 -1.12 -3.45
CA LYS A 130 -26.54 -0.09 -4.15
C LYS A 130 -26.88 -0.50 -5.59
N ARG A 131 -25.96 -1.18 -6.27
CA ARG A 131 -26.11 -1.64 -7.67
C ARG A 131 -26.68 -3.06 -7.77
N LYS A 132 -26.84 -3.78 -6.67
CA LYS A 132 -27.17 -5.22 -6.61
C LYS A 132 -26.27 -6.06 -7.53
N LYS A 133 -24.97 -5.80 -7.47
CA LYS A 133 -23.95 -6.48 -8.29
C LYS A 133 -23.14 -7.47 -7.47
N HIS A 134 -22.50 -8.39 -8.18
CA HIS A 134 -21.54 -9.34 -7.65
C HIS A 134 -20.22 -9.21 -8.42
N VAL A 135 -19.08 -9.29 -7.72
CA VAL A 135 -17.74 -9.27 -8.31
C VAL A 135 -16.91 -10.45 -7.85
N THR A 136 -15.93 -10.83 -8.67
CA THR A 136 -14.91 -11.82 -8.30
C THR A 136 -13.56 -11.12 -8.22
N VAL A 137 -13.00 -11.09 -7.03
CA VAL A 137 -11.69 -10.50 -6.74
C VAL A 137 -10.61 -11.53 -7.02
N VAL A 138 -9.60 -11.16 -7.79
CA VAL A 138 -8.39 -11.98 -8.02
C VAL A 138 -7.17 -11.27 -7.43
N VAL A 139 -6.44 -11.97 -6.56
CA VAL A 139 -5.27 -11.45 -5.83
C VAL A 139 -4.11 -12.42 -5.96
N GLY A 140 -2.98 -11.92 -6.50
CA GLY A 140 -1.67 -12.56 -6.37
C GLY A 140 -0.96 -12.02 -5.14
N THR A 141 -0.31 -12.88 -4.35
CA THR A 141 0.38 -12.44 -3.14
C THR A 141 1.64 -13.25 -2.83
N SER A 142 2.62 -12.59 -2.20
CA SER A 142 3.75 -13.22 -1.50
C SER A 142 3.53 -13.40 0.01
N GLY A 143 2.32 -13.10 0.53
CA GLY A 143 1.99 -13.24 1.95
C GLY A 143 0.85 -12.32 2.38
N ASP A 144 1.17 -11.21 3.05
CA ASP A 144 0.19 -10.38 3.77
C ASP A 144 -0.98 -9.85 2.91
N THR A 145 -0.77 -9.59 1.61
CA THR A 145 -1.83 -9.01 0.78
C THR A 145 -3.01 -9.96 0.65
N GLY A 146 -2.75 -11.26 0.50
CA GLY A 146 -3.80 -12.27 0.44
C GLY A 146 -4.55 -12.39 1.76
N SER A 147 -3.83 -12.47 2.89
CA SER A 147 -4.45 -12.50 4.23
C SER A 147 -5.39 -11.32 4.43
N ALA A 148 -4.89 -10.09 4.24
CA ALA A 148 -5.67 -8.87 4.45
C ALA A 148 -6.85 -8.75 3.47
N ALA A 149 -6.67 -9.19 2.22
CA ALA A 149 -7.75 -9.16 1.23
C ALA A 149 -8.86 -10.15 1.59
N ILE A 150 -8.51 -11.40 1.93
CA ILE A 150 -9.46 -12.40 2.43
C ILE A 150 -10.19 -11.86 3.65
N GLU A 151 -9.45 -11.37 4.63
CA GLU A 151 -10.03 -10.86 5.88
C GLU A 151 -11.02 -9.73 5.64
N SER A 152 -10.76 -8.87 4.66
CA SER A 152 -11.60 -7.72 4.32
C SER A 152 -12.93 -8.09 3.66
N VAL A 153 -13.04 -9.25 3.00
CA VAL A 153 -14.24 -9.65 2.23
C VAL A 153 -14.81 -11.01 2.63
N GLN A 154 -14.20 -11.72 3.59
CA GLN A 154 -14.67 -13.05 3.98
C GLN A 154 -16.13 -13.00 4.50
N GLY A 155 -16.99 -13.86 3.95
CA GLY A 155 -18.42 -13.88 4.26
C GLY A 155 -19.27 -12.81 3.57
N ALA A 156 -18.70 -11.96 2.71
CA ALA A 156 -19.47 -11.06 1.85
C ALA A 156 -20.31 -11.86 0.84
N LYS A 157 -21.57 -11.44 0.63
CA LYS A 157 -22.53 -12.14 -0.24
C LYS A 157 -22.37 -11.82 -1.73
N ASN A 158 -21.70 -10.72 -2.02
CA ASN A 158 -21.58 -10.05 -3.31
C ASN A 158 -20.12 -9.99 -3.80
N VAL A 159 -19.20 -10.65 -3.08
CA VAL A 159 -17.79 -10.72 -3.43
C VAL A 159 -17.30 -12.14 -3.26
N ASP A 160 -16.88 -12.77 -4.35
CA ASP A 160 -15.99 -13.93 -4.30
C ASP A 160 -14.53 -13.46 -4.31
N ILE A 161 -13.64 -14.15 -3.61
CA ILE A 161 -12.20 -13.90 -3.67
C ILE A 161 -11.42 -15.17 -4.03
N ILE A 162 -10.52 -15.01 -5.00
CA ILE A 162 -9.55 -16.00 -5.44
C ILE A 162 -8.16 -15.46 -5.13
N VAL A 163 -7.45 -16.15 -4.24
CA VAL A 163 -6.07 -15.81 -3.87
C VAL A 163 -5.12 -16.86 -4.40
N LEU A 164 -4.11 -16.41 -5.15
CA LEU A 164 -2.99 -17.22 -5.61
C LEU A 164 -1.76 -16.90 -4.73
N LEU A 165 -1.14 -17.94 -4.17
CA LEU A 165 0.09 -17.83 -3.39
C LEU A 165 1.20 -18.76 -3.94
N PRO A 166 2.46 -18.30 -4.02
CA PRO A 166 3.57 -19.14 -4.43
C PRO A 166 3.89 -20.15 -3.33
N LYS A 167 3.85 -21.44 -3.67
CA LYS A 167 4.05 -22.53 -2.73
C LYS A 167 5.45 -22.45 -2.10
N GLY A 168 5.51 -22.37 -0.76
CA GLY A 168 6.77 -22.32 -0.01
C GLY A 168 7.48 -20.96 0.02
N HIS A 169 6.87 -19.91 -0.53
CA HIS A 169 7.46 -18.57 -0.61
C HIS A 169 6.79 -17.54 0.32
N CYS A 170 5.87 -17.97 1.18
CA CYS A 170 5.33 -17.16 2.28
C CYS A 170 5.63 -17.84 3.62
N THR A 171 5.62 -17.06 4.70
CA THR A 171 5.78 -17.61 6.05
C THR A 171 4.62 -18.53 6.40
N LYS A 172 4.83 -19.48 7.32
CA LYS A 172 3.77 -20.41 7.72
C LYS A 172 2.56 -19.68 8.32
N ILE A 173 2.78 -18.58 9.05
CA ILE A 173 1.71 -17.76 9.63
C ILE A 173 0.85 -17.13 8.52
N GLN A 174 1.48 -16.53 7.50
CA GLN A 174 0.76 -15.94 6.36
C GLN A 174 -0.02 -17.01 5.58
N GLU A 175 0.58 -18.17 5.32
CA GLU A 175 -0.11 -19.29 4.67
C GLU A 175 -1.35 -19.73 5.45
N LEU A 176 -1.24 -19.88 6.77
CA LEU A 176 -2.35 -20.28 7.64
C LEU A 176 -3.45 -19.21 7.66
N GLN A 177 -3.11 -17.94 7.80
CA GLN A 177 -4.08 -16.84 7.75
C GLN A 177 -4.95 -16.86 6.47
N MET A 178 -4.42 -17.36 5.36
CA MET A 178 -5.19 -17.52 4.12
C MET A 178 -5.95 -18.86 4.07
N THR A 179 -5.27 -19.97 4.36
CA THR A 179 -5.77 -21.33 4.11
C THR A 179 -6.72 -21.87 5.18
N THR A 180 -6.79 -21.23 6.36
CA THR A 180 -7.69 -21.65 7.45
C THR A 180 -9.01 -20.87 7.48
N VAL A 181 -9.30 -20.03 6.50
CA VAL A 181 -10.56 -19.28 6.43
C VAL A 181 -11.66 -20.13 5.80
N TRP A 182 -12.61 -20.59 6.62
CA TRP A 182 -13.72 -21.45 6.20
C TRP A 182 -14.95 -20.63 5.81
N LYS A 183 -14.88 -19.93 4.66
CA LYS A 183 -16.00 -19.20 4.08
C LYS A 183 -16.19 -19.59 2.61
N GLU A 184 -17.44 -19.76 2.19
CA GLU A 184 -17.79 -20.23 0.84
C GLU A 184 -17.27 -19.31 -0.29
N ASN A 185 -17.19 -18.01 -0.01
CA ASN A 185 -16.75 -17.01 -0.97
C ASN A 185 -15.20 -16.89 -1.07
N VAL A 186 -14.45 -17.67 -0.30
CA VAL A 186 -12.98 -17.62 -0.24
C VAL A 186 -12.38 -18.86 -0.91
N ARG A 187 -11.53 -18.65 -1.91
CA ARG A 187 -10.79 -19.71 -2.61
C ARG A 187 -9.31 -19.39 -2.65
N VAL A 188 -8.49 -20.29 -2.14
CA VAL A 188 -7.04 -20.11 -2.03
C VAL A 188 -6.33 -21.22 -2.78
N PHE A 189 -5.42 -20.85 -3.69
CA PHE A 189 -4.67 -21.79 -4.51
C PHE A 189 -3.16 -21.57 -4.34
N ALA A 190 -2.48 -22.58 -3.81
CA ALA A 190 -1.03 -22.63 -3.86
C ALA A 190 -0.58 -23.01 -5.27
N VAL A 191 0.30 -22.21 -5.87
CA VAL A 191 0.78 -22.38 -7.25
C VAL A 191 2.30 -22.47 -7.28
N GLU A 192 2.84 -23.11 -8.30
CA GLU A 192 4.28 -23.19 -8.53
C GLU A 192 4.84 -21.86 -9.09
N GLY A 193 6.08 -21.54 -8.74
CA GLY A 193 6.74 -20.30 -9.15
C GLY A 193 6.87 -19.26 -8.02
N ASN A 194 7.33 -18.06 -8.38
CA ASN A 194 7.53 -16.92 -7.47
C ASN A 194 6.48 -15.80 -7.67
N SER A 195 6.46 -14.79 -6.79
CA SER A 195 5.43 -13.74 -6.80
C SER A 195 5.25 -13.04 -8.16
N ASP A 196 6.33 -12.76 -8.89
CA ASP A 196 6.25 -12.06 -10.17
C ASP A 196 5.78 -13.00 -11.30
N GLU A 197 6.08 -14.29 -11.19
CA GLU A 197 5.55 -15.30 -12.12
C GLU A 197 4.05 -15.51 -11.95
N LEU A 198 3.53 -15.37 -10.72
CA LEU A 198 2.09 -15.39 -10.45
C LEU A 198 1.34 -14.21 -11.06
N ASP A 199 1.99 -13.05 -11.15
CA ASP A 199 1.36 -11.84 -11.70
C ASP A 199 1.19 -11.93 -13.23
N LYS A 200 1.99 -12.73 -13.94
CA LYS A 200 1.87 -12.91 -15.40
C LYS A 200 0.49 -13.45 -15.83
N PRO A 201 0.00 -14.60 -15.35
CA PRO A 201 -1.33 -15.09 -15.70
C PRO A 201 -2.45 -14.19 -15.18
N ILE A 202 -2.29 -13.55 -14.01
CA ILE A 202 -3.26 -12.58 -13.51
C ILE A 202 -3.37 -11.40 -14.48
N LYS A 203 -2.24 -10.84 -14.93
CA LYS A 203 -2.21 -9.76 -15.92
C LYS A 203 -2.88 -10.17 -17.22
N ALA A 204 -2.57 -11.35 -17.75
CA ALA A 204 -3.20 -11.87 -18.98
C ALA A 204 -4.73 -11.99 -18.85
N VAL A 205 -5.24 -12.40 -17.69
CA VAL A 205 -6.69 -12.41 -17.41
C VAL A 205 -7.29 -11.00 -17.44
N PHE A 206 -6.59 -10.00 -16.90
CA PHE A 206 -7.07 -8.61 -16.90
C PHE A 206 -6.92 -7.90 -18.26
N GLU A 207 -6.02 -8.36 -19.13
CA GLU A 207 -5.90 -7.89 -20.52
C GLU A 207 -7.08 -8.37 -21.39
N ASP A 208 -7.71 -9.51 -21.05
CA ASP A 208 -8.95 -9.96 -21.69
C ASP A 208 -10.18 -9.21 -21.12
N VAL A 209 -10.44 -8.04 -21.70
CA VAL A 209 -11.57 -7.16 -21.33
C VAL A 209 -12.92 -7.88 -21.43
N ALA A 210 -13.09 -8.82 -22.37
CA ALA A 210 -14.34 -9.55 -22.53
C ALA A 210 -14.55 -10.55 -21.39
N PHE A 211 -13.49 -11.26 -20.99
CA PHE A 211 -13.50 -12.18 -19.86
C PHE A 211 -13.71 -11.45 -18.53
N VAL A 212 -12.98 -10.35 -18.30
CA VAL A 212 -13.14 -9.48 -17.11
C VAL A 212 -14.59 -9.03 -16.98
N LYS A 213 -15.19 -8.53 -18.06
CA LYS A 213 -16.57 -8.06 -18.07
C LYS A 213 -17.59 -9.19 -17.87
N LYS A 214 -17.36 -10.37 -18.46
CA LYS A 214 -18.25 -11.52 -18.33
C LYS A 214 -18.31 -12.05 -16.89
N HIS A 215 -17.18 -12.04 -16.20
CA HIS A 215 -17.04 -12.59 -14.85
C HIS A 215 -16.99 -11.52 -13.74
N ASN A 216 -17.19 -10.24 -14.08
CA ASN A 216 -17.07 -9.10 -13.16
C ASN A 216 -15.78 -9.16 -12.33
N LEU A 217 -14.65 -9.39 -13.00
CA LEU A 217 -13.37 -9.53 -12.32
C LEU A 217 -12.83 -8.16 -11.89
N MET A 218 -12.24 -8.13 -10.70
CA MET A 218 -11.48 -6.97 -10.22
C MET A 218 -10.27 -7.43 -9.40
N SER A 219 -9.33 -6.52 -9.13
CA SER A 219 -8.18 -6.79 -8.26
C SER A 219 -8.18 -5.87 -7.04
N LEU A 220 -7.83 -6.44 -5.89
CA LEU A 220 -7.53 -5.70 -4.66
C LEU A 220 -6.01 -5.57 -4.41
N ASN A 221 -5.18 -5.79 -5.43
CA ASN A 221 -3.74 -5.56 -5.35
C ASN A 221 -3.41 -4.07 -5.14
N SER A 222 -2.14 -3.76 -4.85
CA SER A 222 -1.69 -2.40 -4.48
C SER A 222 -1.82 -1.37 -5.62
N ILE A 223 -2.23 -1.81 -6.81
CA ILE A 223 -2.58 -0.95 -7.95
C ILE A 223 -3.92 -0.23 -7.75
N ASN A 224 -4.83 -0.75 -6.92
CA ASN A 224 -6.13 -0.13 -6.69
C ASN A 224 -5.98 1.24 -6.01
N TRP A 225 -6.59 2.28 -6.58
CA TRP A 225 -6.45 3.66 -6.07
C TRP A 225 -6.92 3.81 -4.62
N SER A 226 -8.02 3.15 -4.23
CA SER A 226 -8.57 3.23 -2.87
C SER A 226 -7.53 2.81 -1.82
N ARG A 227 -6.66 1.85 -2.16
CA ARG A 227 -5.61 1.41 -1.24
C ARG A 227 -4.57 2.48 -0.98
N VAL A 228 -4.14 3.18 -2.02
CA VAL A 228 -3.18 4.30 -1.92
C VAL A 228 -3.81 5.48 -1.19
N LEU A 229 -5.08 5.77 -1.49
CA LEU A 229 -5.85 6.83 -0.84
C LEU A 229 -5.87 6.66 0.69
N VAL A 230 -6.25 5.49 1.19
CA VAL A 230 -6.33 5.25 2.64
C VAL A 230 -4.93 5.24 3.26
N GLN A 231 -3.92 4.71 2.57
CA GLN A 231 -2.53 4.72 3.03
C GLN A 231 -1.93 6.12 3.16
N MET A 232 -2.50 7.16 2.55
CA MET A 232 -2.00 8.52 2.80
C MET A 232 -2.17 8.93 4.26
N ALA A 233 -3.24 8.45 4.93
CA ALA A 233 -3.60 8.89 6.27
C ALA A 233 -2.53 8.62 7.31
N HIS A 234 -1.79 7.51 7.23
CA HIS A 234 -0.75 7.21 8.21
C HIS A 234 0.49 8.11 8.07
N HIS A 235 0.73 8.70 6.90
CA HIS A 235 1.77 9.73 6.74
C HIS A 235 1.37 11.03 7.44
N PHE A 236 0.13 11.49 7.24
CA PHE A 236 -0.41 12.65 7.95
C PHE A 236 -0.45 12.42 9.46
N PHE A 237 -0.96 11.28 9.89
CA PHE A 237 -1.05 10.93 11.31
C PHE A 237 0.34 10.89 11.96
N ALA A 238 1.31 10.19 11.37
CA ALA A 238 2.67 10.13 11.89
C ALA A 238 3.32 11.52 11.94
N TYR A 239 3.10 12.35 10.92
CA TYR A 239 3.58 13.72 10.91
C TYR A 239 3.04 14.50 12.12
N PHE A 240 1.71 14.49 12.32
CA PHE A 240 1.07 15.19 13.44
C PHE A 240 1.54 14.71 14.81
N GLN A 241 1.83 13.41 14.96
CA GLN A 241 2.30 12.82 16.22
C GLN A 241 3.80 13.09 16.49
N CYS A 242 4.59 13.36 15.45
CA CYS A 242 6.03 13.60 15.54
C CYS A 242 6.38 15.08 15.71
N VAL A 243 5.60 16.00 15.16
CA VAL A 243 5.92 17.43 15.24
C VAL A 243 5.57 18.03 16.60
N PRO A 244 6.45 18.86 17.18
CA PRO A 244 6.20 19.44 18.50
C PRO A 244 5.12 20.53 18.48
N SER A 245 4.97 21.23 17.36
CA SER A 245 3.97 22.28 17.17
C SER A 245 3.76 22.56 15.67
N LEU A 246 2.50 22.85 15.30
CA LEU A 246 2.10 23.34 13.99
C LEU A 246 2.03 24.89 13.93
N ASP A 247 2.47 25.56 15.00
CA ASP A 247 2.49 27.02 15.10
C ASP A 247 3.73 27.65 14.45
N VAL A 248 4.74 26.83 14.14
CA VAL A 248 6.02 27.25 13.58
C VAL A 248 5.94 27.42 12.06
N HIS A 249 6.65 28.41 11.52
CA HIS A 249 6.74 28.66 10.08
C HIS A 249 8.19 28.83 9.60
N PRO A 250 8.64 28.10 8.57
CA PRO A 250 7.94 27.00 7.91
C PRO A 250 7.69 25.82 8.87
N LEU A 251 6.70 24.98 8.55
CA LEU A 251 6.45 23.76 9.31
C LEU A 251 7.69 22.85 9.30
N PRO A 252 8.06 22.22 10.43
CA PRO A 252 9.27 21.41 10.50
C PRO A 252 9.13 20.16 9.62
N PRO A 253 10.16 19.81 8.83
CA PRO A 253 10.15 18.59 8.05
C PRO A 253 10.31 17.35 8.96
N VAL A 254 9.59 16.28 8.64
CA VAL A 254 9.75 14.97 9.29
C VAL A 254 10.29 13.96 8.28
N GLU A 255 11.35 13.24 8.64
CA GLU A 255 11.83 12.13 7.83
C GLU A 255 11.01 10.86 8.11
N VAL A 256 10.51 10.23 7.05
CA VAL A 256 9.68 9.03 7.12
C VAL A 256 10.37 7.91 6.34
N VAL A 257 10.82 6.89 7.06
CA VAL A 257 11.42 5.69 6.46
C VAL A 257 10.33 4.66 6.15
N VAL A 258 10.24 4.26 4.89
CA VAL A 258 9.20 3.35 4.38
C VAL A 258 9.84 2.05 3.86
N PRO A 259 9.68 0.92 4.57
CA PRO A 259 9.97 -0.40 4.02
C PRO A 259 9.12 -0.64 2.77
N THR A 260 9.77 -0.83 1.62
CA THR A 260 9.11 -0.73 0.32
C THR A 260 9.30 -2.00 -0.51
N GLY A 261 8.17 -2.61 -0.90
CA GLY A 261 8.08 -3.62 -1.95
C GLY A 261 7.43 -3.02 -3.21
N ALA A 262 6.12 -3.22 -3.40
CA ALA A 262 5.38 -2.74 -4.57
C ALA A 262 5.19 -1.20 -4.68
N ALA A 263 5.87 -0.41 -3.84
CA ALA A 263 5.83 1.05 -3.78
C ALA A 263 4.48 1.76 -3.47
N GLY A 264 3.41 1.04 -3.11
CA GLY A 264 2.10 1.67 -2.83
C GLY A 264 2.13 2.65 -1.65
N ASN A 265 2.72 2.24 -0.52
CA ASN A 265 2.88 3.09 0.66
C ASN A 265 3.80 4.30 0.37
N LEU A 266 4.86 4.09 -0.41
CA LEU A 266 5.77 5.15 -0.84
C LEU A 266 5.04 6.16 -1.74
N ALA A 267 4.24 5.68 -2.70
CA ALA A 267 3.42 6.53 -3.56
C ALA A 267 2.40 7.36 -2.76
N ALA A 268 1.77 6.77 -1.73
CA ALA A 268 0.88 7.49 -0.82
C ALA A 268 1.62 8.63 -0.09
N GLY A 269 2.86 8.38 0.37
CA GLY A 269 3.73 9.41 0.94
C GLY A 269 4.04 10.54 -0.06
N CYS A 270 4.40 10.19 -1.30
CA CYS A 270 4.68 11.18 -2.34
C CYS A 270 3.45 12.06 -2.64
N ILE A 271 2.25 11.47 -2.62
CA ILE A 271 1.00 12.21 -2.79
C ILE A 271 0.78 13.14 -1.59
N ALA A 272 0.91 12.65 -0.35
CA ALA A 272 0.79 13.47 0.85
C ALA A 272 1.76 14.67 0.83
N GLN A 273 3.00 14.46 0.39
CA GLN A 273 3.99 15.53 0.20
C GLN A 273 3.51 16.54 -0.85
N ARG A 274 3.02 16.09 -2.01
CA ARG A 274 2.44 16.94 -3.06
C ARG A 274 1.15 17.65 -2.65
N MET A 275 0.46 17.18 -1.60
CA MET A 275 -0.70 17.84 -1.01
C MET A 275 -0.33 18.91 0.03
N GLY A 276 0.95 19.06 0.37
CA GLY A 276 1.45 20.08 1.30
C GLY A 276 2.00 19.56 2.64
N LEU A 277 2.08 18.24 2.84
CA LEU A 277 2.66 17.66 4.06
C LEU A 277 4.21 17.74 4.01
N PRO A 278 4.89 18.39 4.96
CA PRO A 278 6.34 18.57 4.89
C PRO A 278 7.05 17.32 5.43
N ILE A 279 7.08 16.28 4.62
CA ILE A 279 7.81 15.04 4.89
C ILE A 279 8.95 14.85 3.91
N ARG A 280 10.05 14.27 4.39
CA ARG A 280 11.13 13.71 3.57
C ARG A 280 10.98 12.20 3.57
N LEU A 281 10.82 11.61 2.40
CA LEU A 281 10.61 10.17 2.28
C LEU A 281 11.94 9.45 2.07
N VAL A 282 12.14 8.40 2.85
CA VAL A 282 13.28 7.50 2.73
C VAL A 282 12.76 6.10 2.39
N THR A 283 13.15 5.55 1.25
CA THR A 283 12.79 4.17 0.89
C THR A 283 13.80 3.18 1.45
N ALA A 284 13.31 2.13 2.09
CA ALA A 284 14.08 1.03 2.63
C ALA A 284 13.72 -0.25 1.88
N VAL A 285 14.69 -0.85 1.18
CA VAL A 285 14.50 -2.10 0.41
C VAL A 285 15.42 -3.20 0.92
N ASN A 286 15.07 -4.45 0.62
CA ASN A 286 15.94 -5.60 0.86
C ASN A 286 16.91 -5.79 -0.34
N CYS A 287 17.43 -7.00 -0.56
CA CYS A 287 18.35 -7.28 -1.66
C CYS A 287 17.71 -7.21 -3.05
N ASN A 288 16.38 -7.19 -3.14
CA ASN A 288 15.63 -6.92 -4.36
C ASN A 288 15.49 -5.39 -4.49
N ASP A 289 16.50 -4.77 -5.10
CA ASP A 289 16.86 -3.37 -4.87
C ASP A 289 16.52 -2.41 -6.01
N ILE A 290 15.63 -2.79 -6.93
CA ILE A 290 15.28 -1.99 -8.12
C ILE A 290 14.91 -0.54 -7.77
N ILE A 291 14.13 -0.32 -6.70
CA ILE A 291 13.76 1.02 -6.25
C ILE A 291 14.99 1.79 -5.79
N HIS A 292 15.90 1.17 -5.04
CA HIS A 292 17.13 1.82 -4.60
C HIS A 292 18.02 2.24 -5.78
N ARG A 293 18.24 1.34 -6.76
CA ARG A 293 18.98 1.67 -7.99
C ARG A 293 18.32 2.77 -8.80
N THR A 294 16.99 2.82 -8.81
CA THR A 294 16.23 3.90 -9.46
C THR A 294 16.43 5.23 -8.74
N VAL A 295 16.35 5.25 -7.41
CA VAL A 295 16.52 6.47 -6.60
C VAL A 295 17.93 7.03 -6.74
N GLN A 296 18.95 6.16 -6.66
CA GLN A 296 20.36 6.56 -6.61
C GLN A 296 20.93 6.84 -8.00
N HIS A 297 20.56 6.03 -8.98
CA HIS A 297 21.24 6.00 -10.28
C HIS A 297 20.29 6.19 -11.47
N GLY A 298 18.98 6.31 -11.24
CA GLY A 298 18.00 6.35 -12.33
C GLY A 298 17.80 5.01 -13.04
N ASP A 299 18.37 3.93 -12.54
CA ASP A 299 18.29 2.60 -13.13
C ASP A 299 17.05 1.83 -12.63
N PHE A 300 16.03 1.75 -13.49
CA PHE A 300 14.80 0.99 -13.27
C PHE A 300 14.79 -0.25 -14.18
N SER A 301 15.54 -1.27 -13.77
CA SER A 301 15.68 -2.53 -14.51
C SER A 301 15.48 -3.75 -13.64
N LEU A 302 14.92 -4.81 -14.21
CA LEU A 302 14.77 -6.08 -13.50
C LEU A 302 16.12 -6.72 -13.22
N SER A 303 16.21 -7.40 -12.08
CA SER A 303 17.29 -8.33 -11.82
C SER A 303 16.97 -9.69 -12.46
N GLU A 304 17.97 -10.52 -12.73
CA GLU A 304 17.76 -11.83 -13.37
C GLU A 304 16.86 -12.76 -12.54
N THR A 305 16.93 -12.68 -11.21
CA THR A 305 16.18 -13.54 -10.29
C THR A 305 15.73 -12.79 -9.04
N ILE A 306 14.58 -13.17 -8.48
CA ILE A 306 14.14 -12.75 -7.15
C ILE A 306 14.94 -13.54 -6.13
N LYS A 307 15.46 -12.85 -5.13
CA LYS A 307 16.15 -13.48 -4.01
C LYS A 307 15.21 -13.53 -2.81
N PRO A 308 14.88 -14.74 -2.29
CA PRO A 308 14.11 -14.87 -1.06
C PRO A 308 14.82 -14.18 0.11
N THR A 309 14.08 -13.45 0.94
CA THR A 309 14.59 -12.78 2.13
C THR A 309 13.71 -13.02 3.36
N LEU A 310 14.17 -12.57 4.53
CA LEU A 310 13.36 -12.54 5.76
C LEU A 310 12.15 -11.60 5.65
N ALA A 311 12.18 -10.65 4.73
CA ALA A 311 11.10 -9.71 4.46
C ALA A 311 10.38 -10.08 3.15
N SER A 312 9.80 -11.29 3.09
CA SER A 312 9.21 -11.87 1.87
C SER A 312 8.17 -10.98 1.17
N ALA A 313 7.43 -10.18 1.94
CA ALA A 313 6.47 -9.22 1.40
C ALA A 313 7.11 -8.08 0.57
N MET A 314 8.43 -7.95 0.61
CA MET A 314 9.24 -6.98 -0.15
C MET A 314 10.05 -7.64 -1.28
N ASP A 315 10.00 -8.96 -1.44
CA ASP A 315 10.70 -9.69 -2.51
C ASP A 315 9.98 -9.50 -3.86
N ILE A 316 10.12 -8.32 -4.44
CA ILE A 316 9.38 -7.85 -5.63
C ILE A 316 10.37 -7.28 -6.64
N GLN A 317 10.31 -7.70 -7.92
CA GLN A 317 11.09 -7.02 -8.97
C GLN A 317 10.30 -5.96 -9.73
N VAL A 318 8.97 -6.08 -9.80
CA VAL A 318 8.12 -5.11 -10.52
C VAL A 318 7.33 -4.25 -9.52
N PRO A 319 7.88 -3.11 -9.04
CA PRO A 319 7.18 -2.26 -8.10
C PRO A 319 6.17 -1.37 -8.84
N TYR A 320 5.00 -1.91 -9.17
CA TYR A 320 3.99 -1.27 -10.03
C TYR A 320 3.66 0.19 -9.67
N ASN A 321 3.66 0.57 -8.38
CA ASN A 321 3.36 1.95 -7.97
C ASN A 321 4.49 2.96 -8.25
N MET A 322 5.67 2.52 -8.69
CA MET A 322 6.68 3.44 -9.24
C MET A 322 6.13 4.19 -10.46
N GLU A 323 5.19 3.62 -11.21
CA GLU A 323 4.51 4.32 -12.32
C GLU A 323 3.76 5.58 -11.81
N ARG A 324 3.09 5.50 -10.66
CA ARG A 324 2.45 6.67 -10.02
C ARG A 324 3.50 7.70 -9.61
N ILE A 325 4.63 7.26 -9.07
CA ILE A 325 5.72 8.15 -8.64
C ILE A 325 6.34 8.85 -9.86
N PHE A 326 6.59 8.13 -10.96
CA PHE A 326 7.09 8.73 -12.20
C PHE A 326 6.11 9.76 -12.76
N TRP A 327 4.82 9.47 -12.73
CA TRP A 327 3.77 10.43 -13.11
C TRP A 327 3.77 11.68 -12.23
N LEU A 328 3.94 11.54 -10.92
CA LEU A 328 4.06 12.69 -10.01
C LEU A 328 5.35 13.49 -10.26
N LEU A 329 6.48 12.83 -10.52
CA LEU A 329 7.77 13.49 -10.79
C LEU A 329 7.81 14.19 -12.16
N SER A 330 7.06 13.67 -13.13
CA SER A 330 6.90 14.27 -14.46
C SER A 330 5.88 15.43 -14.47
N ASP A 331 5.48 15.92 -13.30
CA ASP A 331 4.44 16.94 -13.12
C ASP A 331 3.12 16.54 -13.80
N CYS A 332 2.71 15.28 -13.57
CA CYS A 332 1.49 14.69 -14.10
C CYS A 332 1.49 14.48 -15.63
N ASN A 333 2.67 14.38 -16.25
CA ASN A 333 2.80 14.20 -17.69
C ASN A 333 2.65 12.72 -18.09
N SER A 334 1.45 12.37 -18.57
CA SER A 334 1.14 11.01 -18.99
C SER A 334 1.89 10.53 -20.23
N GLN A 335 2.37 11.41 -21.11
CA GLN A 335 3.16 11.00 -22.28
C GLN A 335 4.54 10.50 -21.86
N VAL A 336 5.19 11.20 -20.93
CA VAL A 336 6.49 10.80 -20.37
C VAL A 336 6.36 9.48 -19.62
N THR A 337 5.35 9.37 -18.74
CA THR A 337 5.13 8.12 -17.99
C THR A 337 4.84 6.95 -18.92
N ARG A 338 3.98 7.13 -19.92
CA ARG A 338 3.70 6.09 -20.92
C ARG A 338 4.97 5.62 -21.64
N ALA A 339 5.78 6.55 -22.14
CA ALA A 339 7.01 6.21 -22.84
C ALA A 339 8.00 5.40 -21.97
N LEU A 340 8.14 5.78 -20.68
CA LEU A 340 8.98 5.04 -19.73
C LEU A 340 8.47 3.62 -19.50
N MET A 341 7.15 3.48 -19.30
CA MET A 341 6.55 2.19 -18.97
C MET A 341 6.47 1.25 -20.18
N GLU A 342 6.16 1.77 -21.38
CA GLU A 342 6.22 0.99 -22.63
C GLU A 342 7.64 0.53 -22.95
N GLN A 343 8.65 1.37 -22.68
CA GLN A 343 10.05 0.95 -22.78
C GLN A 343 10.33 -0.17 -21.77
N PHE A 344 10.03 0.03 -20.50
CA PHE A 344 10.25 -0.97 -19.46
C PHE A 344 9.55 -2.30 -19.76
N GLU A 345 8.31 -2.28 -20.23
CA GLU A 345 7.57 -3.49 -20.62
C GLU A 345 8.27 -4.24 -21.77
N ARG A 346 8.83 -3.51 -22.74
CA ARG A 346 9.53 -4.09 -23.90
C ARG A 346 10.94 -4.60 -23.56
N THR A 347 11.69 -3.89 -22.72
CA THR A 347 13.12 -4.15 -22.49
C THR A 347 13.45 -4.61 -21.08
N GLN A 348 12.47 -4.66 -20.17
CA GLN A 348 12.63 -4.96 -18.73
C GLN A 348 13.64 -4.02 -18.03
N SER A 349 13.90 -2.86 -18.65
CA SER A 349 14.92 -1.90 -18.24
C SER A 349 14.65 -0.53 -18.85
N VAL A 350 14.67 0.50 -18.00
CA VAL A 350 14.62 1.90 -18.42
C VAL A 350 15.52 2.72 -17.50
N HIS A 351 16.21 3.69 -18.09
CA HIS A 351 16.97 4.68 -17.34
C HIS A 351 16.18 5.98 -17.28
N LEU A 352 16.00 6.54 -16.09
CA LEU A 352 15.25 7.76 -15.92
C LEU A 352 15.95 8.94 -16.62
N PRO A 353 15.21 9.80 -17.35
CA PRO A 353 15.72 11.06 -17.84
C PRO A 353 16.33 11.89 -16.70
N LYS A 354 17.45 12.58 -16.97
CA LYS A 354 18.18 13.39 -15.96
C LYS A 354 17.29 14.36 -15.19
N GLU A 355 16.30 14.95 -15.86
CA GLU A 355 15.32 15.86 -15.25
C GLU A 355 14.47 15.15 -14.18
N LEU A 356 13.97 13.95 -14.48
CA LEU A 356 13.22 13.15 -13.52
C LEU A 356 14.12 12.62 -12.40
N GLN A 357 15.34 12.21 -12.72
CA GLN A 357 16.31 11.75 -11.73
C GLN A 357 16.62 12.85 -10.71
N SER A 358 16.88 14.08 -11.17
CA SER A 358 17.14 15.22 -10.28
C SER A 358 15.98 15.51 -9.33
N LYS A 359 14.74 15.53 -9.84
CA LYS A 359 13.52 15.67 -9.02
C LYS A 359 13.33 14.50 -8.07
N HIS A 360 13.62 13.29 -8.54
CA HIS A 360 13.52 12.07 -7.75
C HIS A 360 14.43 12.13 -6.53
N SER A 361 15.69 12.56 -6.69
CA SER A 361 16.66 12.65 -5.58
C SER A 361 16.32 13.76 -4.57
N GLN A 362 15.55 14.79 -4.96
CA GLN A 362 15.06 15.82 -4.06
C GLN A 362 13.87 15.33 -3.21
N VAL A 363 13.00 14.50 -3.80
CA VAL A 363 11.78 13.99 -3.15
C VAL A 363 12.03 12.74 -2.32
N LEU A 364 12.88 11.84 -2.84
CA LEU A 364 13.16 10.53 -2.27
C LEU A 364 14.66 10.38 -2.01
N SER A 365 15.02 9.89 -0.83
CA SER A 365 16.36 9.38 -0.52
C SER A 365 16.25 7.88 -0.20
N GLY A 366 17.31 7.08 -0.33
CA GLY A 366 17.17 5.64 -0.08
C GLY A 366 18.47 4.92 0.28
N PRO A 367 18.59 4.34 1.49
CA PRO A 367 19.61 3.34 1.79
C PRO A 367 19.21 1.93 1.31
N SER A 368 20.19 1.08 1.00
CA SER A 368 20.00 -0.37 0.82
C SER A 368 20.33 -1.08 2.14
N LEU A 369 19.48 -1.99 2.61
CA LEU A 369 19.57 -2.61 3.94
C LEU A 369 20.05 -4.07 3.93
N CYS A 370 20.55 -4.57 2.79
CA CYS A 370 20.79 -5.99 2.55
C CYS A 370 21.65 -6.74 3.60
N SER A 371 22.51 -6.06 4.36
CA SER A 371 23.39 -6.68 5.37
C SER A 371 23.04 -6.35 6.84
N GLN A 372 21.97 -5.58 7.09
CA GLN A 372 21.70 -5.02 8.42
C GLN A 372 20.47 -5.58 9.14
N VAL A 373 19.58 -6.33 8.48
CA VAL A 373 18.34 -6.86 9.09
C VAL A 373 18.61 -7.73 10.35
N PRO A 374 19.62 -8.63 10.38
CA PRO A 374 19.95 -9.37 11.60
C PRO A 374 20.70 -8.54 12.65
N ARG A 375 21.26 -7.38 12.30
CA ARG A 375 22.03 -6.53 13.24
C ARG A 375 21.17 -5.46 13.91
N SER A 376 20.17 -4.92 13.20
CA SER A 376 19.23 -3.94 13.77
C SER A 376 18.26 -4.55 14.78
N CYS A 377 17.93 -5.84 14.65
CA CYS A 377 17.00 -6.51 15.57
C CYS A 377 17.61 -6.71 16.98
N PRO A 378 18.76 -7.39 17.15
CA PRO A 378 19.34 -7.63 18.48
C PRO A 378 19.61 -6.34 19.26
N ASP A 379 20.08 -5.27 18.61
CA ASP A 379 20.35 -3.98 19.27
C ASP A 379 19.07 -3.29 19.78
N CYS A 380 17.94 -3.46 19.08
CA CYS A 380 16.63 -2.99 19.54
C CYS A 380 16.11 -3.83 20.72
N TRP A 381 16.37 -5.14 20.76
CA TRP A 381 15.90 -6.06 21.81
C TRP A 381 16.84 -6.15 23.03
N ALA A 382 18.12 -5.81 22.89
CA ALA A 382 19.14 -5.91 23.93
C ALA A 382 19.03 -4.81 25.00
N ASP A 383 18.31 -3.72 24.72
CA ASP A 383 18.03 -2.70 25.72
C ASP A 383 16.70 -3.02 26.45
N PRO A 384 16.72 -3.30 27.77
CA PRO A 384 15.50 -3.62 28.52
C PRO A 384 14.47 -2.47 28.59
N ARG A 385 14.80 -1.27 28.08
CA ARG A 385 13.86 -0.14 27.90
C ARG A 385 13.29 0.00 26.49
N ASN A 386 13.79 -0.77 25.52
CA ASN A 386 13.27 -0.86 24.15
C ASN A 386 12.47 -2.16 23.92
N SER A 387 12.46 -3.07 24.89
CA SER A 387 11.67 -4.29 24.80
C SER A 387 10.18 -3.95 24.84
N LEU A 388 9.41 -4.47 23.88
CA LEU A 388 7.94 -4.53 23.85
C LEU A 388 7.36 -5.36 25.02
N ARG A 389 7.79 -5.08 26.26
CA ARG A 389 7.50 -5.87 27.48
C ARG A 389 6.17 -5.54 28.13
N ASP A 390 5.48 -4.48 27.71
CA ASP A 390 4.16 -4.10 28.22
C ASP A 390 2.99 -4.73 27.41
N LEU A 391 3.19 -5.94 26.88
CA LEU A 391 2.10 -6.78 26.41
C LEU A 391 1.49 -7.53 27.61
N SER A 392 0.16 -7.43 27.74
CA SER A 392 -0.60 -8.04 28.82
C SER A 392 -0.44 -9.58 28.85
N PRO A 393 -0.61 -10.27 30.00
CA PRO A 393 -0.24 -11.68 30.15
C PRO A 393 -0.98 -12.68 29.24
N GLY A 394 -1.97 -12.25 28.46
CA GLY A 394 -2.69 -13.05 27.47
C GLY A 394 -2.12 -13.02 26.05
N GLU A 395 -1.08 -12.22 25.78
CA GLU A 395 -0.50 -12.02 24.43
C GLU A 395 0.86 -12.70 24.22
N LYS A 396 1.32 -13.48 25.20
CA LYS A 396 2.51 -14.33 25.03
C LYS A 396 2.15 -15.62 24.30
N GLY A 397 1.93 -15.50 22.99
CA GLY A 397 1.97 -16.63 22.06
C GLY A 397 3.42 -16.87 21.63
N ASP A 398 3.89 -18.10 21.81
CA ASP A 398 5.26 -18.56 21.60
C ASP A 398 5.91 -18.04 20.30
N THR A 399 6.88 -17.15 20.45
CA THR A 399 7.80 -16.74 19.37
C THR A 399 8.99 -17.69 19.31
N LEU A 400 8.99 -18.53 18.29
CA LEU A 400 10.12 -18.89 17.42
C LEU A 400 11.50 -19.03 18.09
N TYR A 401 11.75 -20.19 18.69
CA TYR A 401 13.06 -20.83 18.66
C TYR A 401 12.86 -22.33 18.39
N PRO A 402 13.42 -22.92 17.31
CA PRO A 402 13.82 -24.30 17.40
C PRO A 402 15.01 -24.35 18.36
N ASN A 403 14.86 -25.04 19.48
CA ASN A 403 16.00 -25.47 20.29
C ASN A 403 16.89 -26.31 19.38
N GLU A 404 18.09 -25.83 19.08
CA GLU A 404 19.20 -26.67 18.65
C GLU A 404 19.68 -27.45 19.88
N GLU A 405 19.18 -28.68 20.03
CA GLU A 405 19.92 -29.75 20.71
C GLU A 405 19.83 -31.03 19.85
N GLU A 406 21.02 -31.56 19.57
CA GLU A 406 21.44 -32.75 18.78
C GLU A 406 21.65 -32.60 17.26
#